data_AF-A0AAD5SV23-F1
#
_entry.id   AF-A0AAD5SV23-F1
#
_cell.length_a   1.000
_cell.length_b   1.000
_cell.length_c   1.000
_cell.angle_alpha   90.00
_cell.angle_beta   90.00
_cell.angle_gamma   90.00
#
_symmetry.space_group_name_H-M   'P 1'
#
loop_
_entity.id
_entity.type
_entity.pdbx_description
1 polymer ?
#
loop_
_entity_poly.entity_id
_entity_poly.type
_entity_poly.pdbx_seq_one_letter_code
_entity_poly.pdbx_strand_id
1 'polypeptide(L)'
;MRFSVLALLRAADLALIGIAAMLAHRIWQNILETKFTTNIYNDNSNSMAPNDICRVQQKQQQQQRRAYATLCFGDATVPGVRVLFAALHAIHAQADFVALTNNISSESATLLKLDGIKILTTLPLSPQTYYMWAKKRAETEARDAILWSKLRAWQLTQYDKVVMLDADLLVLENIDELFQMPEVSASPMVHTSEKISFYKSCEYGMKARNKIDRKSRDPSLLEGWSGLNSGVTVLNPSNETFTRLLNELSIIPNRPCCPSQEFIYNFFEERKQYFRLPAVYNSRIISAAGGGGADPDEQETATLALKQYVKVYHFVGTKPWKKRDSSAMNKLWWKYFDALPRSK
;
A
#
# COMPACT_ATOMS: atom_id res chain seq x y z
N MET A 1 -45.19 2.16 -19.90
CA MET A 1 -43.99 2.99 -19.62
C MET A 1 -44.27 3.87 -18.42
N ARG A 2 -43.70 3.55 -17.25
CA ARG A 2 -43.59 4.49 -16.13
C ARG A 2 -42.19 4.30 -15.55
N PHE A 3 -41.20 4.99 -16.13
CA PHE A 3 -39.93 5.18 -15.46
C PHE A 3 -40.22 6.04 -14.22
N SER A 4 -39.91 5.53 -13.02
CA SER A 4 -40.20 6.26 -11.78
C SER A 4 -39.26 7.46 -11.69
N VAL A 5 -39.81 8.64 -11.37
CA VAL A 5 -39.07 9.89 -11.18
C VAL A 5 -37.96 9.74 -10.13
N LEU A 6 -38.13 8.81 -9.16
CA LEU A 6 -37.11 8.45 -8.18
C LEU A 6 -35.85 7.80 -8.79
N ALA A 7 -35.97 7.02 -9.85
CA ALA A 7 -34.80 6.41 -10.51
C ALA A 7 -33.97 7.45 -11.27
N LEU A 8 -34.63 8.44 -11.87
CA LEU A 8 -33.99 9.58 -12.53
C LEU A 8 -33.30 10.53 -11.54
N LEU A 9 -33.95 10.81 -10.40
CA LEU A 9 -33.35 11.62 -9.33
C LEU A 9 -32.13 10.92 -8.70
N ARG A 10 -32.19 9.61 -8.47
CA ARG A 10 -31.04 8.84 -7.94
C ARG A 10 -29.88 8.70 -8.93
N ALA A 11 -30.17 8.57 -10.23
CA ALA A 11 -29.13 8.58 -11.26
C ALA A 11 -28.45 9.96 -11.37
N ALA A 12 -29.21 11.04 -11.18
CA ALA A 12 -28.66 12.40 -11.14
C ALA A 12 -27.76 12.61 -9.91
N ASP A 13 -28.13 12.11 -8.73
CA ASP A 13 -27.31 12.17 -7.52
C ASP A 13 -26.00 11.36 -7.65
N LEU A 14 -26.05 10.19 -8.29
CA LEU A 14 -24.86 9.38 -8.57
C LEU A 14 -23.93 10.02 -9.62
N ALA A 15 -24.49 10.65 -10.64
CA ALA A 15 -23.72 11.44 -11.60
C ALA A 15 -23.07 12.66 -10.91
N LEU A 16 -23.77 13.31 -9.98
CA LEU A 16 -23.23 14.40 -9.15
C LEU A 16 -22.08 13.92 -8.25
N ILE A 17 -22.16 12.72 -7.66
CA ILE A 17 -21.06 12.11 -6.88
C ILE A 17 -19.85 11.79 -7.79
N GLY A 18 -20.08 11.25 -8.98
CA GLY A 18 -19.03 11.01 -9.98
C GLY A 18 -18.35 12.30 -10.43
N ILE A 19 -19.13 13.34 -10.73
CA ILE A 19 -18.63 14.68 -11.08
C ILE A 19 -17.89 15.31 -9.91
N ALA A 20 -18.36 15.13 -8.67
CA ALA A 20 -17.69 15.62 -7.47
C ALA A 20 -16.34 14.91 -7.24
N ALA A 21 -16.25 13.60 -7.51
CA ALA A 21 -14.98 12.86 -7.47
C ALA A 21 -14.02 13.30 -8.58
N MET A 22 -14.52 13.57 -9.80
CA MET A 22 -13.73 14.14 -10.90
C MET A 22 -13.23 15.54 -10.58
N LEU A 23 -14.08 16.40 -10.02
CA LEU A 23 -13.71 17.74 -9.57
C LEU A 23 -12.72 17.67 -8.42
N ALA A 24 -12.90 16.78 -7.45
CA ALA A 24 -11.95 16.57 -6.36
C ALA A 24 -10.58 16.08 -6.88
N HIS A 25 -10.56 15.16 -7.85
CA HIS A 25 -9.32 14.73 -8.50
C HIS A 25 -8.66 15.90 -9.26
N ARG A 26 -9.43 16.67 -10.03
CA ARG A 26 -8.91 17.80 -10.82
C ARG A 26 -8.44 18.97 -9.95
N ILE A 27 -9.16 19.25 -8.87
CA ILE A 27 -8.76 20.21 -7.82
C ILE A 27 -7.51 19.70 -7.12
N TRP A 28 -7.40 18.40 -6.83
CA TRP A 28 -6.21 17.81 -6.24
C TRP A 28 -4.99 17.93 -7.17
N GLN A 29 -5.12 17.64 -8.47
CA GLN A 29 -4.06 17.85 -9.46
C GLN A 29 -3.65 19.34 -9.53
N ASN A 30 -4.62 20.25 -9.56
CA ASN A 30 -4.34 21.69 -9.57
C ASN A 30 -3.67 22.16 -8.28
N ILE A 31 -4.05 21.64 -7.11
CA ILE A 31 -3.40 21.98 -5.82
C ILE A 31 -1.96 21.50 -5.80
N LEU A 32 -1.67 20.32 -6.37
CA LEU A 32 -0.30 19.84 -6.55
C LEU A 32 0.48 20.81 -7.43
N GLU A 33 0.00 21.11 -8.64
CA GLU A 33 0.66 22.03 -9.57
C GLU A 33 0.91 23.43 -8.96
N THR A 34 -0.08 23.98 -8.26
CA THR A 34 0.02 25.35 -7.69
C THR A 34 1.01 25.41 -6.52
N LYS A 35 1.04 24.39 -5.65
CA LYS A 35 2.02 24.30 -4.54
C LYS A 35 3.45 24.04 -5.04
N PHE A 36 3.61 23.37 -6.18
CA PHE A 36 4.92 23.20 -6.81
C PHE A 36 5.43 24.51 -7.46
N THR A 37 4.56 25.32 -8.09
CA THR A 37 4.98 26.62 -8.66
C THR A 37 5.31 27.69 -7.62
N THR A 38 4.63 27.69 -6.47
CA THR A 38 4.84 28.70 -5.42
C THR A 38 6.10 28.45 -4.57
N ASN A 39 6.56 27.20 -4.48
CA ASN A 39 7.86 26.88 -3.85
C ASN A 39 9.08 27.16 -4.75
N ILE A 40 8.89 27.51 -6.03
CA ILE A 40 10.00 27.81 -6.97
C ILE A 40 10.32 29.32 -7.02
N TYR A 41 9.40 30.20 -6.58
CA TYR A 41 9.55 31.65 -6.74
C TYR A 41 9.87 32.45 -5.47
N ASN A 42 10.11 31.79 -4.33
CA ASN A 42 10.31 32.47 -3.04
C ASN A 42 11.72 32.39 -2.45
N ASP A 43 12.75 32.13 -3.26
CA ASP A 43 14.16 32.31 -2.86
C ASP A 43 14.85 33.33 -3.77
N ASN A 44 14.59 34.62 -3.50
CA ASN A 44 15.37 35.74 -4.04
C ASN A 44 16.30 36.28 -2.94
N SER A 45 17.56 35.86 -2.95
CA SER A 45 18.74 36.76 -2.99
C SER A 45 20.01 36.00 -2.58
N ASN A 46 20.73 35.45 -3.55
CA ASN A 46 22.19 35.36 -3.53
C ASN A 46 22.66 34.98 -4.94
N SER A 47 23.52 35.82 -5.53
CA SER A 47 24.10 35.55 -6.85
C SER A 47 24.97 34.28 -6.76
N MET A 48 24.45 33.15 -7.23
CA MET A 48 25.19 31.91 -7.30
C MET A 48 26.19 31.94 -8.45
N ALA A 49 27.40 31.42 -8.21
CA ALA A 49 28.45 31.36 -9.21
C ALA A 49 28.07 30.39 -10.35
N PRO A 50 28.59 30.56 -11.58
CA PRO A 50 28.26 29.72 -12.74
C PRO A 50 28.47 28.20 -12.52
N ASN A 51 29.38 27.83 -11.62
CA ASN A 51 29.65 26.43 -11.26
C ASN A 51 28.53 25.79 -10.42
N ASP A 52 27.73 26.57 -9.70
CA ASP A 52 26.61 26.08 -8.89
C ASP A 52 25.37 25.84 -9.76
N ILE A 53 25.16 26.67 -10.79
CA ILE A 53 24.10 26.48 -11.80
C ILE A 53 24.30 25.16 -12.55
N CYS A 54 25.54 24.85 -12.95
CA CYS A 54 25.87 23.58 -13.62
C CYS A 54 25.63 22.37 -12.71
N ARG A 55 25.93 22.47 -11.40
CA ARG A 55 25.65 21.39 -10.42
C ARG A 55 24.17 21.22 -10.10
N VAL A 56 23.41 22.31 -10.02
CA VAL A 56 21.95 22.29 -9.82
C VAL A 56 21.24 21.72 -11.06
N GLN A 57 21.69 22.09 -12.27
CA GLN A 57 21.20 21.52 -13.54
C GLN A 57 21.59 20.04 -13.71
N GLN A 58 22.78 19.63 -13.26
CA GLN A 58 23.20 18.22 -13.26
C GLN A 58 22.39 17.35 -12.28
N LYS A 59 21.98 17.89 -11.12
CA LYS A 59 21.05 17.21 -10.19
C LYS A 59 19.64 17.07 -10.77
N GLN A 60 19.20 17.99 -11.63
CA GLN A 60 17.88 17.95 -12.27
C GLN A 60 17.82 16.96 -13.45
N GLN A 61 18.95 16.52 -13.99
CA GLN A 61 19.02 15.54 -15.10
C GLN A 61 19.25 14.09 -14.66
N GLN A 62 19.54 13.83 -13.38
CA GLN A 62 19.64 12.45 -12.89
C GLN A 62 18.23 11.88 -12.71
N GLN A 63 17.84 10.98 -13.61
CA GLN A 63 16.57 10.27 -13.53
C GLN A 63 16.46 9.58 -12.15
N GLN A 64 15.42 9.92 -11.38
CA GLN A 64 15.23 9.36 -10.04
C GLN A 64 15.22 7.82 -10.11
N ARG A 65 16.04 7.20 -9.27
CA ARG A 65 16.14 5.73 -9.13
C ARG A 65 14.92 5.26 -8.37
N ARG A 66 14.04 4.54 -9.04
CA ARG A 66 12.72 4.16 -8.53
C ARG A 66 12.57 2.65 -8.57
N ALA A 67 11.94 2.08 -7.56
CA ALA A 67 11.62 0.66 -7.54
C ALA A 67 10.22 0.37 -6.99
N TYR A 68 9.55 -0.58 -7.62
CA TYR A 68 8.55 -1.39 -6.96
C TYR A 68 9.26 -2.46 -6.14
N ALA A 69 8.83 -2.66 -4.90
CA ALA A 69 9.38 -3.70 -4.03
C ALA A 69 8.26 -4.60 -3.49
N THR A 70 8.54 -5.89 -3.30
CA THR A 70 7.61 -6.84 -2.68
C THR A 70 8.33 -7.77 -1.73
N LEU A 71 7.66 -8.21 -0.67
CA LEU A 71 8.12 -9.33 0.15
C LEU A 71 7.82 -10.64 -0.57
N CYS A 72 8.80 -11.54 -0.62
CA CYS A 72 8.68 -12.87 -1.21
C CYS A 72 9.17 -13.91 -0.21
N PHE A 73 8.33 -14.29 0.77
CA PHE A 73 8.73 -15.21 1.83
C PHE A 73 8.04 -16.57 1.70
N GLY A 74 8.85 -17.62 1.53
CA GLY A 74 8.39 -18.97 1.24
C GLY A 74 7.94 -19.13 -0.21
N ASP A 75 8.18 -20.32 -0.75
CA ASP A 75 7.85 -20.69 -2.15
C ASP A 75 6.38 -20.50 -2.48
N ALA A 76 5.49 -20.59 -1.48
CA ALA A 76 4.06 -20.35 -1.65
C ALA A 76 3.72 -18.92 -2.11
N THR A 77 4.61 -17.92 -1.92
CA THR A 77 4.38 -16.53 -2.34
C THR A 77 4.93 -16.23 -3.74
N VAL A 78 5.81 -17.08 -4.26
CA VAL A 78 6.47 -16.92 -5.56
C VAL A 78 5.45 -16.73 -6.70
N PRO A 79 4.37 -17.53 -6.81
CA PRO A 79 3.34 -17.28 -7.82
C PRO A 79 2.78 -15.85 -7.80
N GLY A 80 2.52 -15.29 -6.61
CA GLY A 80 2.02 -13.93 -6.44
C GLY A 80 3.01 -12.89 -6.95
N VAL A 81 4.27 -13.01 -6.54
CA VAL A 81 5.36 -12.11 -6.95
C VAL A 81 5.58 -12.12 -8.46
N ARG A 82 5.57 -13.30 -9.09
CA ARG A 82 5.71 -13.44 -10.54
C ARG A 82 4.55 -12.79 -11.30
N VAL A 83 3.31 -13.00 -10.85
CA VAL A 83 2.13 -12.37 -11.47
C VAL A 83 2.14 -10.85 -11.27
N LEU A 84 2.51 -10.37 -10.09
CA LEU A 84 2.62 -8.94 -9.81
C LEU A 84 3.64 -8.27 -10.75
N PHE A 85 4.81 -8.89 -10.92
CA PHE A 85 5.82 -8.44 -11.86
C PHE A 85 5.29 -8.43 -13.31
N ALA A 86 4.69 -9.53 -13.76
CA ALA A 86 4.13 -9.63 -15.11
C ALA A 86 3.03 -8.60 -15.39
N ALA A 87 2.19 -8.31 -14.40
CA ALA A 87 1.14 -7.30 -14.49
C ALA A 87 1.73 -5.89 -14.65
N LEU A 88 2.73 -5.53 -13.84
CA LEU A 88 3.46 -4.25 -13.96
C LEU A 88 4.19 -4.11 -15.31
N HIS A 89 4.80 -5.20 -15.79
CA HIS A 89 5.49 -5.19 -17.08
C HIS A 89 4.51 -5.02 -18.25
N ALA A 90 3.32 -5.64 -18.19
CA ALA A 90 2.29 -5.53 -19.21
C ALA A 90 1.71 -4.10 -19.35
N ILE A 91 1.80 -3.28 -18.30
CA ILE A 91 1.39 -1.87 -18.29
C ILE A 91 2.58 -0.90 -18.44
N HIS A 92 3.72 -1.41 -18.91
CA HIS A 92 4.93 -0.65 -19.23
C HIS A 92 5.47 0.21 -18.08
N ALA A 93 5.38 -0.29 -16.85
CA ALA A 93 6.02 0.34 -15.70
C ALA A 93 7.54 0.51 -15.93
N GLN A 94 8.08 1.69 -15.64
CA GLN A 94 9.47 2.03 -15.97
C GLN A 94 10.45 1.81 -14.81
N ALA A 95 9.94 1.57 -13.60
CA ALA A 95 10.76 1.38 -12.40
C ALA A 95 11.28 -0.05 -12.27
N ASP A 96 12.37 -0.21 -11.52
CA ASP A 96 12.89 -1.53 -11.16
C ASP A 96 11.87 -2.33 -10.36
N PHE A 97 11.92 -3.66 -10.44
CA PHE A 97 11.10 -4.54 -9.59
C PHE A 97 12.00 -5.43 -8.72
N VAL A 98 11.78 -5.35 -7.40
CA VAL A 98 12.65 -5.96 -6.39
C VAL A 98 11.85 -6.90 -5.49
N ALA A 99 12.30 -8.15 -5.38
CA ALA A 99 11.79 -9.13 -4.42
C ALA A 99 12.72 -9.23 -3.20
N LEU A 100 12.23 -8.87 -2.03
CA LEU A 100 12.90 -9.03 -0.74
C LEU A 100 12.61 -10.42 -0.18
N THR A 101 13.64 -11.22 0.08
CA THR A 101 13.47 -12.61 0.53
C THR A 101 14.64 -13.10 1.36
N ASN A 102 14.46 -14.21 2.09
CA ASN A 102 15.55 -15.00 2.68
C ASN A 102 15.23 -16.49 2.81
N ASN A 103 14.04 -16.92 2.40
CA ASN A 103 13.51 -18.24 2.68
C ASN A 103 12.71 -18.78 1.47
N ILE A 104 13.31 -18.70 0.29
CA ILE A 104 12.83 -19.38 -0.91
C ILE A 104 13.83 -20.43 -1.38
N SER A 105 13.36 -21.49 -2.03
CA SER A 105 14.22 -22.51 -2.62
C SER A 105 15.06 -21.96 -3.77
N SER A 106 16.16 -22.65 -4.09
CA SER A 106 17.01 -22.33 -5.25
C SER A 106 16.23 -22.41 -6.57
N GLU A 107 15.26 -23.31 -6.67
CA GLU A 107 14.34 -23.42 -7.81
C GLU A 107 13.49 -22.15 -7.94
N SER A 108 12.83 -21.74 -6.85
CA SER A 108 12.05 -20.51 -6.81
C SER A 108 12.89 -19.26 -7.13
N ALA A 109 14.10 -19.17 -6.59
CA ALA A 109 15.03 -18.09 -6.90
C ALA A 109 15.44 -18.08 -8.38
N THR A 110 15.59 -19.26 -8.99
CA THR A 110 15.87 -19.39 -10.43
C THR A 110 14.69 -18.91 -11.27
N LEU A 111 13.47 -19.29 -10.91
CA LEU A 111 12.25 -18.82 -11.59
C LEU A 111 12.11 -17.29 -11.55
N LEU A 112 12.29 -16.67 -10.38
CA LEU A 112 12.25 -15.21 -10.26
C LEU A 112 13.32 -14.53 -11.13
N LYS A 113 14.54 -15.07 -11.15
CA LYS A 113 15.62 -14.54 -12.00
C LYS A 113 15.31 -14.70 -13.49
N LEU A 114 14.70 -15.81 -13.91
CA LEU A 114 14.30 -16.05 -15.30
C LEU A 114 13.23 -15.06 -15.77
N ASP A 115 12.35 -14.62 -14.87
CA ASP A 115 11.40 -13.56 -15.17
C ASP A 115 12.06 -12.16 -15.27
N GLY A 116 13.30 -12.00 -14.80
CA GLY A 116 13.98 -10.71 -14.72
C GLY A 116 13.77 -9.96 -13.39
N ILE A 117 13.26 -10.64 -12.36
CA ILE A 117 13.03 -10.05 -11.03
C ILE A 117 14.35 -9.93 -10.26
N LYS A 118 14.65 -8.73 -9.75
CA LYS A 118 15.83 -8.49 -8.91
C LYS A 118 15.58 -9.05 -7.51
N ILE A 119 16.35 -10.06 -7.11
CA ILE A 119 16.26 -10.63 -5.76
C ILE A 119 17.24 -9.92 -4.84
N LEU A 120 16.73 -9.43 -3.70
CA LEU A 120 17.56 -8.90 -2.62
C LEU A 120 17.35 -9.74 -1.36
N THR A 121 18.43 -10.33 -0.87
CA THR A 121 18.40 -11.11 0.36
C THR A 121 18.30 -10.17 1.56
N THR A 122 17.26 -10.32 2.38
CA THR A 122 17.04 -9.49 3.58
C THR A 122 17.00 -10.33 4.83
N LEU A 123 17.66 -9.91 5.92
CA LEU A 123 17.58 -10.64 7.19
C LEU A 123 16.18 -10.51 7.81
N PRO A 124 15.59 -11.59 8.35
CA PRO A 124 14.32 -11.51 9.05
C PRO A 124 14.42 -10.49 10.18
N LEU A 125 13.39 -9.66 10.36
CA LEU A 125 13.29 -8.79 11.52
C LEU A 125 12.53 -9.51 12.63
N SER A 126 13.27 -9.99 13.63
CA SER A 126 12.70 -10.46 14.89
C SER A 126 13.07 -9.45 15.98
N PRO A 127 12.17 -8.54 16.38
CA PRO A 127 12.46 -7.61 17.47
C PRO A 127 12.69 -8.39 18.77
N GLN A 128 13.92 -8.33 19.31
CA GLN A 128 14.37 -9.09 20.50
C GLN A 128 13.49 -8.92 21.75
N THR A 129 12.81 -7.78 21.90
CA THR A 129 12.10 -7.42 23.16
C THR A 129 10.58 -7.62 23.11
N TYR A 130 10.06 -8.18 22.02
CA TYR A 130 8.61 -8.35 21.88
C TYR A 130 8.14 -9.68 22.47
N TYR A 131 6.98 -9.67 23.13
CA TYR A 131 6.25 -10.82 23.72
C TYR A 131 6.51 -11.15 25.21
N MET A 132 6.18 -10.23 26.13
CA MET A 132 6.27 -10.50 27.57
C MET A 132 5.07 -11.23 28.22
N TRP A 133 3.98 -11.59 27.52
CA TRP A 133 2.81 -12.12 28.27
C TRP A 133 1.81 -13.05 27.56
N ALA A 134 2.15 -13.66 26.43
CA ALA A 134 1.28 -14.71 25.86
C ALA A 134 2.11 -15.91 25.37
N LYS A 135 1.88 -17.09 25.97
CA LYS A 135 2.35 -18.39 25.45
C LYS A 135 1.97 -18.47 23.97
N LYS A 136 2.96 -18.42 23.06
CA LYS A 136 2.68 -18.51 21.63
C LYS A 136 3.32 -19.74 20.98
N ARG A 137 2.66 -20.16 19.89
CA ARG A 137 3.08 -21.23 19.00
C ARG A 137 4.13 -20.66 18.04
N ALA A 138 5.23 -21.39 17.80
CA ALA A 138 6.35 -20.99 16.95
C ALA A 138 5.94 -20.46 15.55
N GLU A 139 4.86 -20.99 14.98
CA GLU A 139 4.29 -20.56 13.69
C GLU A 139 3.93 -19.06 13.66
N THR A 140 3.51 -18.50 14.79
CA THR A 140 3.13 -17.09 14.83
C THR A 140 4.34 -16.17 14.85
N GLU A 141 5.43 -16.59 15.50
CA GLU A 141 6.70 -15.85 15.54
C GLU A 141 7.34 -15.81 14.16
N ALA A 142 7.36 -16.95 13.45
CA ALA A 142 7.86 -17.02 12.07
C ALA A 142 7.06 -16.10 11.13
N ARG A 143 5.73 -16.11 11.24
CA ARG A 143 4.87 -15.20 10.48
C ARG A 143 5.15 -13.73 10.81
N ASP A 144 5.29 -13.39 12.09
CA ASP A 144 5.52 -12.01 12.49
C ASP A 144 6.90 -11.51 12.05
N ALA A 145 7.93 -12.35 12.10
CA ALA A 145 9.26 -12.01 11.58
C ALA A 145 9.23 -11.68 10.08
N ILE A 146 8.40 -12.39 9.31
CA ILE A 146 8.15 -12.09 7.89
C ILE A 146 7.45 -10.72 7.76
N LEU A 147 6.40 -10.47 8.54
CA LEU A 147 5.65 -9.22 8.47
C LEU A 147 6.50 -8.00 8.85
N TRP A 148 7.34 -8.12 9.87
CA TRP A 148 8.28 -7.06 10.28
C TRP A 148 9.36 -6.80 9.24
N SER A 149 9.74 -7.82 8.47
CA SER A 149 10.71 -7.67 7.38
C SER A 149 10.27 -6.67 6.31
N LYS A 150 8.99 -6.27 6.28
CA LYS A 150 8.50 -5.13 5.48
C LYS A 150 9.27 -3.84 5.74
N LEU A 151 9.72 -3.61 6.99
CA LEU A 151 10.49 -2.42 7.35
C LEU A 151 11.87 -2.37 6.65
N ARG A 152 12.38 -3.53 6.19
CA ARG A 152 13.64 -3.59 5.41
C ARG A 152 13.54 -2.81 4.09
N ALA A 153 12.34 -2.48 3.61
CA ALA A 153 12.16 -1.62 2.45
C ALA A 153 12.82 -0.23 2.62
N TRP A 154 12.92 0.29 3.85
CA TRP A 154 13.67 1.54 4.11
C TRP A 154 15.18 1.42 3.92
N GLN A 155 15.73 0.20 3.87
CA GLN A 155 17.16 -0.01 3.64
C GLN A 155 17.51 -0.11 2.16
N LEU A 156 16.55 0.06 1.26
CA LEU A 156 16.76 0.05 -0.19
C LEU A 156 17.36 1.37 -0.71
N THR A 157 18.43 1.83 -0.07
CA THR A 157 19.05 3.16 -0.28
C THR A 157 19.76 3.31 -1.63
N GLN A 158 19.81 2.26 -2.46
CA GLN A 158 20.16 2.37 -3.87
C GLN A 158 19.05 3.03 -4.72
N TYR A 159 17.84 3.18 -4.17
CA TYR A 159 16.71 3.89 -4.78
C TYR A 159 16.39 5.17 -4.01
N ASP A 160 15.94 6.18 -4.75
CA ASP A 160 15.49 7.46 -4.19
C ASP A 160 14.03 7.37 -3.73
N LYS A 161 13.24 6.48 -4.34
CA LYS A 161 11.85 6.21 -3.93
C LYS A 161 11.41 4.79 -4.20
N VAL A 162 10.63 4.23 -3.28
CA VAL A 162 10.11 2.87 -3.36
C VAL A 162 8.59 2.86 -3.20
N VAL A 163 7.92 2.10 -4.06
CA VAL A 163 6.51 1.72 -3.89
C VAL A 163 6.49 0.25 -3.47
N MET A 164 6.26 0.02 -2.19
CA MET A 164 6.12 -1.32 -1.62
C MET A 164 4.73 -1.87 -1.94
N LEU A 165 4.70 -3.07 -2.52
CA LEU A 165 3.52 -3.79 -2.97
C LEU A 165 3.47 -5.16 -2.27
N ASP A 166 2.33 -5.54 -1.70
CA ASP A 166 2.13 -6.91 -1.22
C ASP A 166 2.00 -7.89 -2.41
N ALA A 167 2.45 -9.14 -2.23
CA ALA A 167 2.51 -10.14 -3.31
C ALA A 167 1.13 -10.61 -3.81
N ASP A 168 0.05 -10.28 -3.09
CA ASP A 168 -1.35 -10.59 -3.40
C ASP A 168 -2.11 -9.38 -3.96
N LEU A 169 -1.39 -8.52 -4.67
CA LEU A 169 -1.93 -7.47 -5.50
C LEU A 169 -1.97 -7.87 -6.98
N LEU A 170 -2.86 -7.22 -7.73
CA LEU A 170 -2.89 -7.23 -9.19
C LEU A 170 -3.01 -5.79 -9.69
N VAL A 171 -2.00 -5.34 -10.42
CA VAL A 171 -1.96 -4.01 -11.02
C VAL A 171 -2.67 -4.05 -12.37
N LEU A 172 -3.63 -3.14 -12.57
CA LEU A 172 -4.50 -3.08 -13.75
C LEU A 172 -4.14 -1.92 -14.68
N GLU A 173 -3.51 -0.87 -14.15
CA GLU A 173 -3.07 0.32 -14.90
C GLU A 173 -1.70 0.79 -14.42
N ASN A 174 -1.05 1.65 -15.21
CA ASN A 174 0.19 2.31 -14.77
C ASN A 174 -0.06 3.15 -13.50
N ILE A 175 0.85 2.96 -12.52
CA ILE A 175 0.84 3.60 -11.21
C ILE A 175 2.16 4.34 -10.92
N ASP A 176 2.95 4.65 -11.94
CA ASP A 176 4.26 5.32 -11.79
C ASP A 176 4.11 6.74 -11.19
N GLU A 177 2.92 7.34 -11.26
CA GLU A 177 2.64 8.59 -10.55
C GLU A 177 2.75 8.46 -9.02
N LEU A 178 2.66 7.24 -8.46
CA LEU A 178 2.90 7.01 -7.03
C LEU A 178 4.33 7.38 -6.61
N PHE A 179 5.29 7.37 -7.54
CA PHE A 179 6.64 7.87 -7.26
C PHE A 179 6.71 9.40 -7.10
N GLN A 180 5.63 10.15 -7.30
CA GLN A 180 5.58 11.57 -6.94
C GLN A 180 5.00 11.80 -5.54
N MET A 181 4.43 10.77 -4.92
CA MET A 181 3.81 10.89 -3.61
C MET A 181 4.85 11.02 -2.49
N PRO A 182 4.53 11.73 -1.40
CA PRO A 182 5.40 11.89 -0.24
C PRO A 182 5.50 10.59 0.60
N GLU A 183 6.55 10.48 1.41
CA GLU A 183 6.63 9.47 2.46
C GLU A 183 5.83 9.92 3.69
N VAL A 184 5.04 9.07 4.35
CA VAL A 184 4.56 7.76 3.89
C VAL A 184 3.20 7.94 3.22
N SER A 185 3.02 7.41 2.01
CA SER A 185 1.69 7.41 1.38
C SER A 185 1.12 6.00 1.28
N ALA A 186 -0.10 5.80 1.77
CA ALA A 186 -0.81 4.52 1.69
C ALA A 186 -2.32 4.74 1.66
N SER A 187 -3.08 3.79 1.11
CA SER A 187 -4.54 3.88 1.14
C SER A 187 -5.07 3.73 2.57
N PRO A 188 -6.11 4.50 2.97
CA PRO A 188 -6.77 4.27 4.25
C PRO A 188 -7.42 2.88 4.25
N MET A 189 -7.64 2.29 5.42
CA MET A 189 -8.49 1.10 5.44
C MET A 189 -9.94 1.52 5.18
N VAL A 190 -10.62 0.71 4.39
CA VAL A 190 -12.00 0.98 3.94
C VAL A 190 -13.01 0.15 4.74
N HIS A 191 -12.58 -0.89 5.48
CA HIS A 191 -13.49 -1.82 6.16
C HIS A 191 -13.25 -1.98 7.67
N THR A 192 -14.34 -1.93 8.43
CA THR A 192 -14.41 -2.15 9.89
C THR A 192 -14.13 -3.59 10.33
N SER A 193 -14.20 -4.56 9.41
CA SER A 193 -13.89 -5.97 9.68
C SER A 193 -12.39 -6.27 9.69
N GLU A 194 -11.58 -5.35 9.15
CA GLU A 194 -10.14 -5.38 9.34
C GLU A 194 -9.84 -5.00 10.79
N LYS A 195 -9.53 -6.02 11.58
CA LYS A 195 -9.19 -5.86 12.99
C LYS A 195 -7.89 -5.06 13.07
N ILE A 196 -7.96 -3.78 13.45
CA ILE A 196 -6.85 -3.03 14.02
C ILE A 196 -7.11 -2.80 15.50
N SER A 197 -6.06 -2.91 16.31
CA SER A 197 -6.09 -2.64 17.75
C SER A 197 -5.16 -1.48 18.01
N PHE A 198 -5.60 -0.26 17.72
CA PHE A 198 -4.77 0.93 17.88
C PHE A 198 -4.11 0.96 19.26
N TYR A 199 -2.77 0.96 19.28
CA TYR A 199 -2.03 1.36 20.48
C TYR A 199 -2.32 2.83 20.76
N LYS A 200 -2.82 3.09 21.96
CA LYS A 200 -2.49 4.32 22.67
C LYS A 200 -1.67 3.91 23.87
N SER A 201 -0.36 4.11 23.86
CA SER A 201 0.41 3.98 25.10
C SER A 201 0.36 5.29 25.85
N CYS A 202 0.01 5.21 27.13
CA CYS A 202 0.04 6.34 28.07
C CYS A 202 1.47 6.66 28.53
N GLU A 203 2.43 5.80 28.18
CA GLU A 203 3.85 5.89 28.54
C GLU A 203 4.56 7.10 27.88
N TYR A 204 3.93 7.73 26.89
CA TYR A 204 4.34 9.00 26.27
C TYR A 204 3.40 10.19 26.58
N GLY A 205 2.59 10.11 27.64
CA GLY A 205 1.78 11.25 28.13
C GLY A 205 0.38 11.41 27.54
N MET A 206 -0.16 10.42 26.80
CA MET A 206 -1.51 10.50 26.22
C MET A 206 -2.54 9.70 27.02
N LYS A 207 -3.60 10.36 27.49
CA LYS A 207 -4.67 9.70 28.29
C LYS A 207 -5.50 8.73 27.45
N ALA A 208 -5.74 7.55 28.02
CA ALA A 208 -6.70 6.58 27.52
C ALA A 208 -8.12 7.18 27.52
N ARG A 209 -8.59 7.62 26.36
CA ARG A 209 -10.03 7.78 26.13
C ARG A 209 -10.42 7.10 24.82
N ASN A 210 -11.42 6.24 25.00
CA ASN A 210 -12.28 5.57 24.04
C ASN A 210 -11.64 4.39 23.29
N LYS A 211 -11.79 3.19 23.87
CA LYS A 211 -12.08 2.01 23.04
C LYS A 211 -13.37 2.36 22.28
N ILE A 212 -13.27 2.72 21.00
CA ILE A 212 -14.47 2.76 20.17
C ILE A 212 -14.96 1.31 20.10
N ASP A 213 -16.21 1.07 20.51
CA ASP A 213 -16.81 -0.24 20.37
C ASP A 213 -16.71 -0.64 18.89
N ARG A 214 -16.07 -1.78 18.62
CA ARG A 214 -15.87 -2.34 17.28
C ARG A 214 -17.19 -2.57 16.54
N LYS A 215 -18.33 -2.49 17.24
CA LYS A 215 -19.69 -2.57 16.69
C LYS A 215 -20.27 -1.22 16.28
N SER A 216 -19.67 -0.10 16.69
CA SER A 216 -20.12 1.23 16.28
C SER A 216 -19.81 1.41 14.78
N ARG A 217 -20.88 1.44 13.97
CA ARG A 217 -20.83 1.68 12.52
C ARG A 217 -20.87 3.16 12.16
N ASP A 218 -20.72 4.06 13.14
CA ASP A 218 -20.82 5.49 12.92
C ASP A 218 -19.57 5.99 12.17
N PRO A 219 -19.70 6.41 10.90
CA PRO A 219 -18.57 6.88 10.09
C PRO A 219 -17.94 8.16 10.64
N SER A 220 -18.69 8.98 11.39
CA SER A 220 -18.19 10.22 12.01
C SER A 220 -17.22 9.96 13.17
N LEU A 221 -17.33 8.79 13.82
CA LEU A 221 -16.38 8.34 14.86
C LEU A 221 -15.11 7.71 14.27
N LEU A 222 -15.11 7.39 12.97
CA LEU A 222 -13.99 6.80 12.24
C LEU A 222 -13.14 7.83 11.51
N GLU A 223 -13.56 9.10 11.48
CA GLU A 223 -12.81 10.19 10.89
C GLU A 223 -11.51 10.43 11.70
N GLY A 224 -10.36 10.13 11.08
CA GLY A 224 -9.04 10.13 11.75
C GLY A 224 -8.60 8.77 12.34
N TRP A 225 -9.42 7.73 12.20
CA TRP A 225 -9.19 6.39 12.79
C TRP A 225 -9.21 5.26 11.76
N SER A 226 -9.01 5.57 10.48
CA SER A 226 -9.05 4.55 9.43
C SER A 226 -7.81 3.64 9.43
N GLY A 227 -6.72 3.99 10.12
CA GLY A 227 -5.43 3.38 9.89
C GLY A 227 -5.00 3.50 8.42
N LEU A 228 -3.97 2.75 8.04
CA LEU A 228 -3.61 2.53 6.63
C LEU A 228 -3.70 1.05 6.29
N ASN A 229 -3.97 0.72 5.02
CA ASN A 229 -3.66 -0.58 4.47
C ASN A 229 -2.27 -0.54 3.82
N SER A 230 -1.35 -1.36 4.31
CA SER A 230 0.04 -1.30 3.88
C SER A 230 0.30 -2.02 2.56
N GLY A 231 -0.72 -2.62 1.94
CA GLY A 231 -0.62 -3.36 0.68
C GLY A 231 0.08 -2.55 -0.40
N VAL A 232 -0.22 -1.25 -0.49
CA VAL A 232 0.53 -0.28 -1.29
C VAL A 232 1.03 0.82 -0.37
N THR A 233 2.36 0.98 -0.30
CA THR A 233 3.03 1.97 0.56
C THR A 233 4.14 2.67 -0.21
N VAL A 234 4.10 3.99 -0.31
CA VAL A 234 5.15 4.84 -0.88
C VAL A 234 6.08 5.30 0.24
N LEU A 235 7.38 5.11 0.06
CA LEU A 235 8.41 5.47 1.04
C LEU A 235 9.70 5.97 0.36
N ASN A 236 10.50 6.70 1.13
CA ASN A 236 11.83 7.17 0.78
C ASN A 236 12.86 6.34 1.55
N PRO A 237 13.62 5.43 0.89
CA PRO A 237 14.61 4.62 1.59
C PRO A 237 15.62 5.47 2.35
N SER A 238 15.77 5.20 3.65
CA SER A 238 16.69 5.88 4.54
C SER A 238 17.05 4.95 5.70
N ASN A 239 18.35 4.68 5.85
CA ASN A 239 18.87 3.93 7.01
C ASN A 239 18.60 4.68 8.33
N GLU A 240 18.51 6.00 8.31
CA GLU A 240 18.15 6.79 9.49
C GLU A 240 16.68 6.56 9.88
N THR A 241 15.75 6.64 8.92
CA THR A 241 14.33 6.33 9.16
C THR A 241 14.18 4.88 9.61
N PHE A 242 14.93 3.94 9.00
CA PHE A 242 14.95 2.55 9.42
C PHE A 242 15.41 2.36 10.87
N THR A 243 16.49 3.02 11.29
CA THR A 243 16.96 2.97 12.69
C THR A 243 15.92 3.55 13.65
N ARG A 244 15.25 4.66 13.29
CA ARG A 244 14.16 5.23 14.10
C ARG A 244 12.98 4.25 14.22
N LEU A 245 12.60 3.60 13.11
CA LEU A 245 11.58 2.54 13.12
C LEU A 245 11.97 1.38 14.04
N LEU A 246 13.23 0.92 14.01
CA LEU A 246 13.67 -0.16 14.91
C LEU A 246 13.69 0.27 16.39
N ASN A 247 14.11 1.49 16.69
CA ASN A 247 14.11 2.02 18.05
C ASN A 247 12.69 2.05 18.62
N GLU A 248 11.73 2.61 17.88
CA GLU A 248 10.31 2.62 18.27
C GLU A 248 9.71 1.21 18.34
N LEU A 249 10.11 0.31 17.45
CA LEU A 249 9.65 -1.08 17.49
C LEU A 249 10.12 -1.81 18.76
N SER A 250 11.30 -1.49 19.28
CA SER A 250 11.89 -2.16 20.44
C SER A 250 11.20 -1.86 21.77
N ILE A 251 10.37 -0.82 21.81
CA ILE A 251 9.69 -0.32 23.00
C ILE A 251 8.16 -0.44 22.92
N ILE A 252 7.62 -1.08 21.88
CA ILE A 252 6.17 -1.34 21.80
C ILE A 252 5.78 -2.40 22.87
N PRO A 253 4.77 -2.13 23.72
CA PRO A 253 4.47 -3.01 24.85
C PRO A 253 3.75 -4.31 24.47
N ASN A 254 3.05 -4.35 23.32
CA ASN A 254 2.08 -5.40 22.99
C ASN A 254 2.05 -5.66 21.49
N ARG A 255 1.77 -6.91 21.06
CA ARG A 255 1.70 -7.34 19.65
C ARG A 255 0.49 -6.84 18.88
N PRO A 256 0.64 -6.17 17.71
CA PRO A 256 -0.48 -5.64 16.95
C PRO A 256 -1.19 -6.82 16.29
N CYS A 257 -2.48 -6.65 16.01
CA CYS A 257 -3.19 -7.66 15.22
C CYS A 257 -2.69 -7.68 13.76
N CYS A 258 -2.19 -6.55 13.26
CA CYS A 258 -1.55 -6.37 11.96
C CYS A 258 -0.17 -5.69 12.14
N PRO A 259 0.89 -6.46 12.45
CA PRO A 259 2.15 -5.94 12.99
C PRO A 259 2.77 -4.74 12.26
N SER A 260 3.18 -4.93 11.00
CA SER A 260 3.85 -3.87 10.24
C SER A 260 2.90 -2.75 9.79
N GLN A 261 1.67 -3.09 9.42
CA GLN A 261 0.69 -2.10 8.95
C GLN A 261 0.32 -1.08 10.02
N GLU A 262 -0.03 -1.57 11.22
CA GLU A 262 -0.42 -0.71 12.33
C GLU A 262 0.77 0.12 12.82
N PHE A 263 1.95 -0.51 12.89
CA PHE A 263 3.16 0.16 13.32
C PHE A 263 3.58 1.30 12.38
N ILE A 264 3.60 1.05 11.06
CA ILE A 264 3.91 2.09 10.07
C ILE A 264 2.91 3.25 10.19
N TYR A 265 1.61 2.95 10.33
CA TYR A 265 0.61 4.00 10.53
C TYR A 265 0.92 4.87 11.73
N ASN A 266 1.05 4.27 12.91
CA ASN A 266 1.27 5.03 14.15
C ASN A 266 2.58 5.85 14.08
N PHE A 267 3.66 5.24 13.58
CA PHE A 267 4.96 5.92 13.45
C PHE A 267 4.86 7.21 12.64
N PHE A 268 4.21 7.19 11.47
CA PHE A 268 4.12 8.34 10.59
C PHE A 268 2.96 9.29 10.94
N GLU A 269 1.81 8.78 11.40
CA GLU A 269 0.65 9.59 11.76
C GLU A 269 0.93 10.46 12.99
N GLU A 270 1.59 9.93 14.03
CA GLU A 270 2.00 10.72 15.21
C GLU A 270 2.91 11.90 14.84
N ARG A 271 3.63 11.77 13.73
CA ARG A 271 4.52 12.79 13.17
C ARG A 271 3.84 13.68 12.13
N LYS A 272 2.54 13.47 11.84
CA LYS A 272 1.78 14.13 10.77
C LYS A 272 2.42 13.98 9.38
N GLN A 273 3.03 12.82 9.14
CA GLN A 273 3.76 12.45 7.93
C GLN A 273 3.06 11.33 7.14
N TYR A 274 1.77 11.08 7.41
CA TYR A 274 0.97 10.14 6.65
C TYR A 274 0.11 10.87 5.61
N PHE A 275 0.14 10.36 4.37
CA PHE A 275 -0.62 10.88 3.25
C PHE A 275 -1.54 9.79 2.68
N ARG A 276 -2.82 10.13 2.49
CA ARG A 276 -3.84 9.18 2.06
C ARG A 276 -3.81 9.01 0.54
N LEU A 277 -3.55 7.78 0.09
CA LEU A 277 -3.75 7.43 -1.31
C LEU A 277 -5.25 7.19 -1.59
N PRO A 278 -5.76 7.56 -2.77
CA PRO A 278 -7.08 7.15 -3.22
C PRO A 278 -7.25 5.62 -3.20
N ALA A 279 -8.45 5.15 -2.86
CA ALA A 279 -8.74 3.71 -2.74
C ALA A 279 -8.50 2.92 -4.03
N VAL A 280 -8.50 3.57 -5.20
CA VAL A 280 -8.18 2.96 -6.50
C VAL A 280 -6.78 2.34 -6.57
N TYR A 281 -5.84 2.80 -5.72
CA TYR A 281 -4.47 2.29 -5.63
C TYR A 281 -4.33 1.11 -4.67
N ASN A 282 -5.40 0.68 -3.99
CA ASN A 282 -5.39 -0.47 -3.09
C ASN A 282 -6.83 -0.98 -2.88
N SER A 283 -7.53 -1.19 -4.00
CA SER A 283 -8.95 -1.51 -4.02
C SER A 283 -9.21 -2.95 -3.63
N ARG A 284 -10.37 -3.20 -3.05
CA ARG A 284 -10.83 -4.53 -2.66
C ARG A 284 -12.23 -4.73 -3.22
N ILE A 285 -12.66 -5.97 -3.40
CA ILE A 285 -14.10 -6.24 -3.50
C ILE A 285 -14.72 -5.77 -2.18
N ILE A 286 -15.57 -4.74 -2.24
CA ILE A 286 -16.51 -4.38 -1.18
C ILE A 286 -17.62 -5.43 -1.21
N SER A 287 -17.31 -6.69 -0.90
CA SER A 287 -18.35 -7.60 -0.44
C SER A 287 -18.59 -7.18 1.00
N ALA A 288 -19.86 -7.03 1.41
CA ALA A 288 -20.23 -6.77 2.79
C ALA A 288 -19.72 -7.91 3.69
N ALA A 289 -18.45 -7.87 4.06
CA ALA A 289 -17.87 -8.63 5.15
C ALA A 289 -18.16 -7.88 6.45
N GLY A 290 -19.46 -7.73 6.72
CA GLY A 290 -20.04 -7.13 7.90
C GLY A 290 -21.52 -7.46 7.83
N GLY A 291 -21.93 -8.56 8.46
CA GLY A 291 -23.33 -9.00 8.46
C GLY A 291 -24.27 -7.83 8.75
N GLY A 292 -25.10 -7.49 7.77
CA GLY A 292 -26.01 -6.35 7.81
C GLY A 292 -26.33 -5.93 6.37
N GLY A 293 -27.56 -6.23 5.94
CA GLY A 293 -28.04 -6.08 4.57
C GLY A 293 -27.83 -4.68 3.99
N ALA A 294 -26.80 -4.54 3.17
CA ALA A 294 -26.82 -3.58 2.07
C ALA A 294 -27.52 -4.26 0.90
N ASP A 295 -28.36 -3.51 0.18
CA ASP A 295 -29.08 -3.96 -1.00
C ASP A 295 -28.05 -4.42 -2.07
N PRO A 296 -28.18 -5.62 -2.65
CA PRO A 296 -27.29 -6.12 -3.70
C PRO A 296 -26.97 -5.10 -4.80
N ASP A 297 -27.95 -4.26 -5.16
CA ASP A 297 -27.83 -3.26 -6.23
C ASP A 297 -26.91 -2.08 -5.84
N GLU A 298 -26.89 -1.65 -4.58
CA GLU A 298 -26.00 -0.59 -4.08
C GLU A 298 -24.54 -1.05 -4.02
N GLN A 299 -24.36 -2.31 -3.62
CA GLN A 299 -23.07 -2.95 -3.55
C GLN A 299 -22.52 -3.20 -4.96
N GLU A 300 -23.37 -3.57 -5.91
CA GLU A 300 -23.00 -3.72 -7.31
C GLU A 300 -22.67 -2.38 -7.98
N THR A 301 -23.41 -1.31 -7.68
CA THR A 301 -23.21 0.03 -8.27
C THR A 301 -21.95 0.74 -7.76
N ALA A 302 -21.69 0.73 -6.45
CA ALA A 302 -20.43 1.25 -5.89
C ALA A 302 -19.22 0.43 -6.35
N THR A 303 -19.40 -0.89 -6.47
CA THR A 303 -18.38 -1.78 -7.04
C THR A 303 -18.20 -1.55 -8.54
N LEU A 304 -19.24 -1.20 -9.31
CA LEU A 304 -19.16 -0.89 -10.75
C LEU A 304 -18.40 0.42 -11.01
N ALA A 305 -18.68 1.47 -10.24
CA ALA A 305 -17.96 2.74 -10.34
C ALA A 305 -16.48 2.56 -9.96
N LEU A 306 -16.17 1.80 -8.89
CA LEU A 306 -14.78 1.47 -8.56
C LEU A 306 -14.15 0.55 -9.61
N LYS A 307 -14.86 -0.47 -10.11
CA LYS A 307 -14.39 -1.42 -11.15
C LYS A 307 -13.92 -0.72 -12.43
N GLN A 308 -14.52 0.41 -12.81
CA GLN A 308 -14.09 1.17 -13.99
C GLN A 308 -12.81 1.98 -13.77
N TYR A 309 -12.38 2.19 -12.52
CA TYR A 309 -11.23 3.03 -12.19
C TYR A 309 -10.24 2.38 -11.21
N VAL A 310 -10.35 1.07 -10.96
CA VAL A 310 -9.37 0.35 -10.11
C VAL A 310 -8.04 0.29 -10.84
N LYS A 311 -7.00 0.85 -10.22
CA LYS A 311 -5.62 0.72 -10.70
C LYS A 311 -4.90 -0.46 -10.07
N VAL A 312 -5.20 -0.77 -8.80
CA VAL A 312 -4.61 -1.91 -8.08
C VAL A 312 -5.68 -2.64 -7.30
N TYR A 313 -5.80 -3.94 -7.56
CA TYR A 313 -6.72 -4.83 -6.88
C TYR A 313 -6.00 -5.67 -5.83
N HIS A 314 -6.51 -5.71 -4.61
CA HIS A 314 -5.94 -6.42 -3.47
C HIS A 314 -6.78 -7.65 -3.10
N PHE A 315 -6.19 -8.85 -3.22
CA PHE A 315 -6.83 -10.12 -2.86
C PHE A 315 -6.86 -10.35 -1.34
N VAL A 316 -7.80 -9.70 -0.68
CA VAL A 316 -8.01 -9.86 0.77
C VAL A 316 -8.74 -11.17 1.06
N GLY A 317 -8.19 -11.95 1.99
CA GLY A 317 -8.70 -13.28 2.34
C GLY A 317 -7.91 -14.40 1.66
N THR A 318 -8.58 -15.21 0.84
CA THR A 318 -7.96 -16.32 0.13
C THR A 318 -7.02 -15.79 -0.96
N LYS A 319 -5.73 -16.14 -0.86
CA LYS A 319 -4.71 -15.72 -1.82
C LYS A 319 -5.01 -16.32 -3.20
N PRO A 320 -4.77 -15.58 -4.30
CA PRO A 320 -5.22 -16.00 -5.64
C PRO A 320 -4.56 -17.30 -6.12
N TRP A 321 -3.31 -17.55 -5.71
CA TRP A 321 -2.59 -18.80 -6.00
C TRP A 321 -3.07 -20.02 -5.20
N LYS A 322 -3.91 -19.84 -4.18
CA LYS A 322 -4.46 -20.97 -3.39
C LYS A 322 -5.62 -21.66 -4.10
N LYS A 323 -6.37 -20.93 -4.94
CA LYS A 323 -7.60 -21.43 -5.57
C LYS A 323 -7.93 -20.65 -6.84
N ARG A 324 -8.26 -21.39 -7.91
CA ARG A 324 -8.99 -20.85 -9.06
C ARG A 324 -10.47 -20.73 -8.69
N ASP A 325 -11.02 -19.53 -8.81
CA ASP A 325 -12.44 -19.26 -8.58
C ASP A 325 -13.09 -18.56 -9.77
N SER A 326 -14.40 -18.30 -9.68
CA SER A 326 -15.19 -17.76 -10.78
C SER A 326 -15.10 -16.23 -10.91
N SER A 327 -14.44 -15.53 -9.98
CA SER A 327 -14.34 -14.07 -9.97
C SER A 327 -13.49 -13.56 -11.13
N ALA A 328 -13.86 -12.39 -11.67
CA ALA A 328 -13.15 -11.79 -12.80
C ALA A 328 -11.68 -11.50 -12.47
N MET A 329 -11.39 -11.00 -11.27
CA MET A 329 -10.02 -10.69 -10.84
C MET A 329 -9.18 -11.95 -10.66
N ASN A 330 -9.71 -13.03 -10.09
CA ASN A 330 -8.99 -14.29 -9.98
C ASN A 330 -8.71 -14.89 -11.37
N LYS A 331 -9.70 -14.89 -12.28
CA LYS A 331 -9.51 -15.31 -13.68
C LYS A 331 -8.41 -14.49 -14.38
N LEU A 332 -8.39 -13.18 -14.19
CA LEU A 332 -7.35 -12.31 -14.74
C LEU A 332 -5.99 -12.61 -14.13
N TRP A 333 -5.90 -12.79 -12.81
CA TRP A 333 -4.67 -13.19 -12.13
C TRP A 333 -4.11 -14.50 -12.71
N TRP A 334 -4.97 -15.51 -12.91
CA TRP A 334 -4.56 -16.78 -13.50
C TRP A 334 -4.22 -16.68 -14.99
N LYS A 335 -4.83 -15.74 -15.74
CA LYS A 335 -4.40 -15.43 -17.12
C LYS A 335 -2.94 -14.97 -17.16
N TYR A 336 -2.53 -14.10 -16.24
CA TYR A 336 -1.12 -13.72 -16.11
C TYR A 336 -0.26 -14.91 -15.70
N PHE A 337 -0.68 -15.68 -14.69
CA PHE A 337 0.07 -16.82 -14.20
C PHE A 337 0.29 -17.88 -15.30
N ASP A 338 -0.74 -18.19 -16.07
CA ASP A 338 -0.69 -19.21 -17.13
C ASP A 338 0.19 -18.80 -18.30
N ALA A 339 0.42 -17.50 -18.48
CA ALA A 339 1.33 -16.95 -19.49
C ALA A 339 2.80 -16.89 -19.03
N LEU A 340 3.09 -17.17 -17.76
CA LEU A 340 4.46 -17.12 -17.24
C LEU A 340 5.34 -18.24 -17.84
N PRO A 341 6.64 -17.98 -18.07
CA PRO A 341 7.60 -19.02 -18.44
C PRO A 341 7.64 -20.13 -17.37
N ARG A 342 7.72 -21.39 -17.81
CA ARG A 342 7.92 -22.54 -16.91
C ARG A 342 9.41 -22.88 -16.86
N SER A 343 9.89 -23.40 -15.71
CA SER A 343 11.20 -24.07 -15.67
C SER A 343 11.17 -25.23 -16.66
N LYS A 344 12.23 -25.33 -17.47
CA LYS A 344 12.42 -26.42 -18.43
C LYS A 344 12.78 -27.72 -17.72
#